data_AF-D8TL06-F1
#
_entry.id   AF-D8TL06-F1
#
_cell.length_a   1.000
_cell.length_b   1.000
_cell.length_c   1.000
_cell.angle_alpha   90.00
_cell.angle_beta   90.00
_cell.angle_gamma   90.00
#
_symmetry.space_group_name_H-M   'P 1'
#
loop_
_entity.id
_entity.type
_entity.pdbx_description
1 polymer ?
#
loop_
_entity_poly.entity_id
_entity_poly.type
_entity_poly.pdbx_seq_one_letter_code
_entity_poly.pdbx_strand_id
1 'polypeptide(L)'
;MNFIHRNRDFYQDVKCGDVPPYDILVTNPPYSADHKERILEFCLRSGKPWALLLPNYVATKAYFGQLLDSTTTAASQRPFFLTPQARYSYEHPEGTGHLESPFFSIWYIGLGEQTEAIYCACKARQASQAGGATAGSKRKGGSGSNANGGDADDDSMWRVSLARTVDALRQAGAVPTARRLNPKQRARLKQQKLKTAQ
;
A
#
# COMPACT_ATOMS: atom_id res chain seq x y z
N MET A 1 13.54 -6.69 -19.00
CA MET A 1 12.29 -6.86 -18.24
C MET A 1 11.13 -6.49 -19.17
N ASN A 2 10.16 -7.39 -19.36
CA ASN A 2 9.01 -7.14 -20.23
C ASN A 2 7.78 -6.81 -19.39
N PHE A 3 7.05 -5.74 -19.71
CA PHE A 3 5.87 -5.31 -18.96
C PHE A 3 4.60 -5.60 -19.75
N ILE A 4 3.69 -6.38 -19.17
CA ILE A 4 2.42 -6.76 -19.80
C ILE A 4 1.31 -5.92 -19.17
N HIS A 5 0.88 -4.87 -19.88
CA HIS A 5 -0.27 -4.06 -19.49
C HIS A 5 -1.16 -3.83 -20.71
N ARG A 6 -2.33 -4.48 -20.71
CA ARG A 6 -3.32 -4.42 -21.78
C ARG A 6 -4.71 -4.29 -21.16
N ASN A 7 -5.61 -3.62 -21.87
CA ASN A 7 -7.01 -3.55 -21.48
C ASN A 7 -7.67 -4.93 -21.70
N ARG A 8 -7.57 -5.81 -20.71
CA ARG A 8 -8.10 -7.18 -20.68
C ARG A 8 -8.87 -7.39 -19.40
N ASP A 9 -9.88 -8.23 -19.46
CA ASP A 9 -10.53 -8.73 -18.24
C ASP A 9 -9.67 -9.85 -17.63
N PHE A 10 -8.92 -9.47 -16.60
CA PHE A 10 -8.05 -10.39 -15.86
C PHE A 10 -8.81 -11.61 -15.31
N TYR A 11 -10.03 -11.44 -14.80
CA TYR A 11 -10.75 -12.56 -14.19
C TYR A 11 -11.32 -13.51 -15.24
N GLN A 12 -11.67 -12.98 -16.41
CA GLN A 12 -12.01 -13.81 -17.56
C GLN A 12 -10.80 -14.61 -18.03
N ASP A 13 -9.62 -13.99 -18.13
CA ASP A 13 -8.37 -14.67 -18.49
C ASP A 13 -8.04 -15.80 -17.50
N VAL A 14 -8.19 -15.57 -16.19
CA VAL A 14 -8.02 -16.61 -15.16
C VAL A 14 -9.00 -17.76 -15.35
N LYS A 15 -10.26 -17.47 -15.66
CA LYS A 15 -11.31 -18.48 -15.86
C LYS A 15 -11.05 -19.33 -17.11
N CYS A 16 -10.57 -18.72 -18.19
CA CYS A 16 -10.29 -19.39 -19.46
C CYS A 16 -8.92 -20.04 -19.55
N GLY A 17 -8.00 -19.75 -18.60
CA GLY A 17 -6.61 -20.22 -18.66
C GLY A 17 -5.73 -19.40 -19.60
N ASP A 18 -6.17 -18.19 -19.96
CA ASP A 18 -5.54 -17.32 -20.96
C ASP A 18 -4.65 -16.22 -20.34
N VAL A 19 -4.30 -16.38 -19.05
CA VAL A 19 -3.38 -15.47 -18.36
C VAL A 19 -2.01 -15.56 -19.05
N PRO A 20 -1.47 -14.45 -19.59
CA PRO A 20 -0.16 -14.45 -20.24
C PRO A 20 0.93 -14.99 -19.30
N PRO A 21 1.98 -15.65 -19.80
CA PRO A 21 3.13 -16.01 -18.97
C PRO A 21 3.69 -14.78 -18.25
N TYR A 22 3.89 -14.89 -16.95
CA TYR A 22 4.43 -13.83 -16.10
C TYR A 22 5.30 -14.41 -14.97
N ASP A 23 6.26 -13.61 -14.50
CA ASP A 23 7.12 -13.96 -13.36
C ASP A 23 6.61 -13.34 -12.05
N ILE A 24 6.17 -12.08 -12.11
CA ILE A 24 5.71 -11.29 -10.96
C ILE A 24 4.40 -10.60 -11.33
N LEU A 25 3.40 -10.67 -10.44
CA LEU A 25 2.16 -9.92 -10.60
C LEU A 25 2.22 -8.61 -9.80
N VAL A 26 2.08 -7.47 -10.46
CA VAL A 26 1.95 -6.16 -9.80
C VAL A 26 0.65 -5.52 -10.25
N THR A 27 -0.26 -5.20 -9.33
CA THR A 27 -1.55 -4.63 -9.73
C THR A 27 -2.21 -3.77 -8.64
N ASN A 28 -3.10 -2.88 -9.10
CA ASN A 28 -4.05 -2.11 -8.31
C ASN A 28 -5.46 -2.59 -8.71
N PRO A 29 -5.95 -3.70 -8.14
CA PRO A 29 -7.20 -4.32 -8.56
C PRO A 29 -8.39 -3.43 -8.17
N PRO A 30 -9.56 -3.60 -8.80
CA PRO A 30 -10.77 -2.92 -8.37
C PRO A 30 -11.05 -3.13 -6.88
N TYR A 31 -11.50 -2.08 -6.20
CA TYR A 31 -11.80 -2.13 -4.76
C TYR A 31 -13.29 -2.40 -4.44
N SER A 32 -14.10 -2.73 -5.43
CA SER A 32 -15.49 -3.14 -5.24
C SER A 32 -15.59 -4.64 -4.93
N ALA A 33 -16.78 -5.07 -4.49
CA ALA A 33 -17.19 -6.47 -4.39
C ALA A 33 -16.14 -7.39 -3.75
N ASP A 34 -15.94 -8.57 -4.35
CA ASP A 34 -15.06 -9.66 -3.92
C ASP A 34 -13.68 -9.61 -4.60
N HIS A 35 -13.37 -8.57 -5.38
CA HIS A 35 -12.15 -8.46 -6.19
C HIS A 35 -10.87 -8.66 -5.37
N LYS A 36 -10.85 -8.15 -4.12
CA LYS A 36 -9.72 -8.26 -3.19
C LYS A 36 -9.44 -9.69 -2.74
N GLU A 37 -10.50 -10.46 -2.54
CA GLU A 37 -10.42 -11.85 -2.10
C GLU A 37 -10.00 -12.72 -3.29
N ARG A 38 -10.64 -12.51 -4.44
CA ARG A 38 -10.34 -13.26 -5.67
C ARG A 38 -8.91 -13.06 -6.17
N ILE A 39 -8.40 -11.82 -6.16
CA ILE A 39 -7.03 -11.54 -6.60
C ILE A 39 -6.00 -12.13 -5.63
N LEU A 40 -6.28 -12.09 -4.33
CA LEU A 40 -5.42 -12.67 -3.31
C LEU A 40 -5.41 -14.20 -3.42
N GLU A 41 -6.57 -14.82 -3.60
CA GLU A 41 -6.68 -16.26 -3.83
C GLU A 41 -5.87 -16.69 -5.08
N PHE A 42 -5.99 -15.95 -6.18
CA PHE A 42 -5.19 -16.18 -7.37
C PHE A 42 -3.68 -16.10 -7.08
N CYS A 43 -3.25 -15.06 -6.38
CA CYS A 43 -1.85 -14.88 -6.00
C CYS A 43 -1.31 -16.07 -5.20
N LEU A 44 -2.04 -16.49 -4.16
CA LEU A 44 -1.67 -17.62 -3.31
C LEU A 44 -1.61 -18.93 -4.08
N ARG A 45 -2.62 -19.20 -4.93
CA ARG A 45 -2.67 -20.40 -5.77
C ARG A 45 -1.57 -20.45 -6.82
N SER A 46 -1.18 -19.30 -7.36
CA SER A 46 -0.12 -19.23 -8.38
C SER A 46 1.27 -19.59 -7.82
N GLY A 47 1.49 -19.36 -6.52
CA GLY A 47 2.80 -19.50 -5.88
C GLY A 47 3.86 -18.49 -6.36
N LYS A 48 3.52 -17.61 -7.30
CA LYS A 48 4.44 -16.63 -7.89
C LYS A 48 4.51 -15.35 -7.06
N PRO A 49 5.61 -14.59 -7.11
CA PRO A 49 5.70 -13.30 -6.44
C PRO A 49 4.62 -12.31 -6.89
N TRP A 50 4.14 -11.51 -5.95
CA TRP A 50 3.10 -10.52 -6.19
C TRP A 50 3.23 -9.28 -5.30
N ALA A 51 2.72 -8.16 -5.82
CA ALA A 51 2.52 -6.92 -5.10
C ALA A 51 1.14 -6.34 -5.46
N LEU A 52 0.26 -6.25 -4.46
CA LEU A 52 -1.10 -5.74 -4.61
C LEU A 52 -1.22 -4.39 -3.90
N LEU A 53 -1.59 -3.34 -4.64
CA LEU A 53 -1.98 -2.07 -4.04
C LEU A 53 -3.45 -2.17 -3.60
N LEU A 54 -3.71 -2.16 -2.30
CA LEU A 54 -5.06 -2.32 -1.77
C LEU A 54 -5.33 -1.29 -0.67
N PRO A 55 -6.61 -1.02 -0.34
CA PRO A 55 -6.95 -0.17 0.79
C PRO A 55 -6.41 -0.76 2.09
N ASN A 56 -5.96 0.12 2.99
CA ASN A 56 -5.41 -0.23 4.29
C ASN A 56 -6.38 -1.03 5.19
N TYR A 57 -7.69 -0.86 5.03
CA TYR A 57 -8.67 -1.62 5.80
C TYR A 57 -8.68 -3.12 5.46
N VAL A 58 -8.11 -3.53 4.31
CA VAL A 58 -8.03 -4.94 3.91
C VAL A 58 -7.18 -5.75 4.89
N ALA A 59 -6.10 -5.16 5.40
CA ALA A 59 -5.25 -5.77 6.42
C ALA A 59 -6.02 -6.15 7.69
N THR A 60 -7.16 -5.52 7.96
CA THR A 60 -8.00 -5.81 9.14
C THR A 60 -9.06 -6.90 8.91
N LYS A 61 -9.18 -7.44 7.69
CA LYS A 61 -10.18 -8.45 7.34
C LYS A 61 -9.72 -9.84 7.78
N ALA A 62 -10.69 -10.68 8.16
CA ALA A 62 -10.42 -12.02 8.69
C ALA A 62 -9.61 -12.90 7.72
N TYR A 63 -9.98 -12.90 6.43
CA TYR A 63 -9.26 -13.66 5.40
C TYR A 63 -7.79 -13.23 5.27
N PHE A 64 -7.49 -11.96 5.56
CA PHE A 64 -6.12 -11.46 5.51
C PHE A 64 -5.38 -11.74 6.82
N GLY A 65 -6.06 -11.62 7.96
CA GLY A 65 -5.50 -11.91 9.28
C GLY A 65 -4.97 -13.34 9.38
N GLN A 66 -5.67 -14.32 8.78
CA GLN A 66 -5.23 -15.71 8.73
C GLN A 66 -3.88 -15.87 8.00
N LEU A 67 -3.62 -15.11 6.94
CA LEU A 67 -2.35 -15.17 6.20
C LEU A 67 -1.16 -14.59 6.97
N LEU A 68 -1.41 -13.77 7.99
CA LEU A 68 -0.35 -13.21 8.83
C LEU A 68 -0.03 -14.09 10.03
N ASP A 69 -0.93 -15.01 10.36
CA ASP A 69 -0.79 -15.89 11.52
C ASP A 69 0.31 -16.92 11.27
N SER A 70 1.37 -16.85 12.08
CA SER A 70 2.52 -17.74 12.02
C SER A 70 2.21 -19.18 12.41
N THR A 71 1.11 -19.42 13.11
CA THR A 71 0.70 -20.77 13.54
C THR A 71 0.01 -21.55 12.43
N THR A 72 -0.57 -20.84 11.45
CA THR A 72 -1.37 -21.43 10.37
C THR A 72 -0.76 -21.22 8.98
N THR A 73 0.08 -20.20 8.80
CA THR A 73 0.66 -19.85 7.49
C THR A 73 2.19 -19.93 7.52
N ALA A 74 2.76 -20.69 6.58
CA ALA A 74 4.21 -20.84 6.42
C ALA A 74 4.91 -19.50 6.13
N ALA A 75 6.16 -19.36 6.57
CA ALA A 75 6.92 -18.11 6.43
C ALA A 75 7.01 -17.59 4.98
N SER A 76 7.14 -18.50 4.02
CA SER A 76 7.19 -18.21 2.58
C SER A 76 5.87 -17.67 2.00
N GLN A 77 4.76 -17.89 2.70
CA GLN A 77 3.43 -17.45 2.26
C GLN A 77 2.94 -16.20 3.01
N ARG A 78 3.61 -15.80 4.08
CA ARG A 78 3.23 -14.64 4.89
C ARG A 78 3.66 -13.34 4.20
N PRO A 79 2.72 -12.51 3.71
CA PRO A 79 3.08 -11.25 3.09
C PRO A 79 3.60 -10.24 4.12
N PHE A 80 4.16 -9.14 3.63
CA PHE A 80 4.41 -7.94 4.42
C PHE A 80 3.80 -6.72 3.74
N PHE A 81 3.75 -5.61 4.46
CA PHE A 81 3.19 -4.36 3.98
C PHE A 81 4.28 -3.35 3.68
N LEU A 82 4.09 -2.60 2.61
CA LEU A 82 4.85 -1.40 2.29
C LEU A 82 3.87 -0.22 2.17
N THR A 83 4.05 0.75 3.06
CA THR A 83 3.23 1.97 3.11
C THR A 83 4.03 3.13 2.53
N PRO A 84 3.59 3.75 1.43
CA PRO A 84 4.19 5.00 0.96
C PRO A 84 3.88 6.14 1.94
N GLN A 85 4.80 7.10 2.11
CA GLN A 85 4.54 8.29 2.93
C GLN A 85 3.48 9.22 2.29
N ALA A 86 3.49 9.33 0.96
CA ALA A 86 2.48 10.08 0.24
C ALA A 86 1.23 9.22 -0.01
N ARG A 87 0.06 9.83 0.14
CA ARG A 87 -1.21 9.16 -0.17
C ARG A 87 -1.41 9.10 -1.69
N TYR A 88 -1.84 7.95 -2.18
CA TYR A 88 -2.31 7.84 -3.55
C TYR A 88 -3.57 8.70 -3.77
N SER A 89 -3.53 9.55 -4.80
CA SER A 89 -4.70 10.12 -5.44
C SER A 89 -5.20 9.17 -6.53
N TYR A 90 -6.50 9.18 -6.78
CA TYR A 90 -7.13 8.38 -7.81
C TYR A 90 -7.88 9.30 -8.75
N GLU A 91 -7.67 9.12 -10.05
CA GLU A 91 -8.50 9.73 -11.07
C GLU A 91 -9.78 8.91 -11.20
N HIS A 92 -10.91 9.60 -11.09
CA HIS A 92 -12.22 8.99 -11.21
C HIS A 92 -12.83 9.38 -12.55
N PRO A 93 -13.27 8.42 -13.38
CA PRO A 93 -14.02 8.76 -14.59
C PRO A 93 -15.28 9.54 -14.20
N GLU A 94 -15.65 10.52 -15.02
CA GLU A 94 -16.94 11.25 -14.94
C GLU A 94 -17.20 11.99 -13.62
N GLY A 95 -16.17 12.31 -12.83
CA GLY A 95 -16.35 13.06 -11.58
C GLY A 95 -17.17 12.34 -10.50
N THR A 96 -17.40 11.03 -10.65
CA THR A 96 -18.23 10.24 -9.72
C THR A 96 -17.52 9.87 -8.41
N GLY A 97 -16.29 10.35 -8.22
CA GLY A 97 -15.46 10.05 -7.06
C GLY A 97 -15.30 11.21 -6.09
N HIS A 98 -14.76 10.91 -4.92
CA HIS A 98 -14.34 11.93 -3.97
C HIS A 98 -13.00 12.54 -4.42
N LEU A 99 -12.82 13.85 -4.17
CA LEU A 99 -11.54 14.56 -4.42
C LEU A 99 -10.36 13.90 -3.71
N GLU A 100 -10.59 13.32 -2.52
CA GLU A 100 -9.61 12.56 -1.77
C GLU A 100 -10.12 11.14 -1.52
N SER A 101 -9.20 10.17 -1.62
CA SER A 101 -9.52 8.80 -1.25
C SER A 101 -9.93 8.73 0.24
N PRO A 102 -11.06 8.08 0.56
CA PRO A 102 -11.51 7.94 1.95
C PRO A 102 -10.67 6.93 2.74
N PHE A 103 -9.65 6.32 2.12
CA PHE A 103 -8.73 5.36 2.73
C PHE A 103 -7.28 5.67 2.31
N PHE A 104 -6.33 5.01 2.97
CA PHE A 104 -4.95 4.94 2.49
C PHE A 104 -4.82 3.67 1.67
N SER A 105 -4.01 3.71 0.62
CA SER A 105 -3.64 2.52 -0.14
C SER A 105 -2.22 2.13 0.22
N ILE A 106 -2.03 0.84 0.49
CA ILE A 106 -0.75 0.28 0.89
C ILE A 106 -0.47 -0.94 0.02
N TRP A 107 0.81 -1.26 -0.16
CA TRP A 107 1.24 -2.43 -0.88
C TRP A 107 1.26 -3.64 0.05
N TYR A 108 0.66 -4.72 -0.43
CA TYR A 108 0.68 -6.05 0.14
C TYR A 108 1.62 -6.87 -0.73
N ILE A 109 2.68 -7.43 -0.14
CA ILE A 109 3.79 -8.01 -0.89
C ILE A 109 4.02 -9.44 -0.42
N GLY A 110 3.95 -10.40 -1.34
CA GLY A 110 4.30 -11.80 -1.13
C GLY A 110 5.28 -12.26 -2.21
N LEU A 111 6.46 -12.72 -1.83
CA LEU A 111 7.57 -13.05 -2.74
C LEU A 111 7.99 -14.53 -2.60
N GLY A 112 7.06 -15.38 -2.15
CA GLY A 112 7.34 -16.78 -1.87
C GLY A 112 8.44 -16.95 -0.82
N GLU A 113 9.34 -17.89 -1.05
CA GLU A 113 10.48 -18.19 -0.15
C GLU A 113 11.38 -16.98 0.10
N GLN A 114 11.45 -16.04 -0.84
CA GLN A 114 12.30 -14.84 -0.74
C GLN A 114 11.68 -13.73 0.11
N THR A 115 10.41 -13.87 0.53
CA THR A 115 9.69 -12.82 1.25
C THR A 115 10.43 -12.34 2.48
N GLU A 116 10.99 -13.26 3.27
CA GLU A 116 11.63 -12.89 4.53
C GLU A 116 13.02 -12.30 4.34
N ALA A 117 13.82 -12.87 3.43
CA ALA A 117 15.13 -12.30 3.08
C ALA A 117 14.99 -10.85 2.58
N ILE A 118 14.02 -10.60 1.71
CA ILE A 118 13.78 -9.27 1.13
C ILE A 118 13.24 -8.30 2.18
N TYR A 119 12.28 -8.72 3.02
CA TYR A 119 11.78 -7.88 4.11
C TYR A 119 12.90 -7.43 5.06
N CYS A 120 13.74 -8.37 5.51
CA CYS A 120 14.89 -8.07 6.37
C CYS A 120 15.89 -7.13 5.70
N ALA A 121 16.22 -7.35 4.42
CA ALA A 121 17.12 -6.49 3.67
C ALA A 121 16.55 -5.06 3.54
N CYS A 122 15.26 -4.91 3.25
CA CYS A 122 14.62 -3.59 3.17
C CYS A 122 14.58 -2.89 4.54
N LYS A 123 14.31 -3.62 5.63
CA LYS A 123 14.37 -3.08 7.00
C LYS A 123 15.77 -2.61 7.39
N ALA A 124 16.80 -3.39 7.06
CA ALA A 124 18.19 -3.01 7.31
C ALA A 124 18.55 -1.73 6.53
N ARG A 125 18.18 -1.65 5.25
CA ARG A 125 18.41 -0.46 4.41
C ARG A 125 17.74 0.80 4.98
N GLN A 126 16.50 0.68 5.46
CA GLN A 126 15.80 1.78 6.12
C GLN A 126 16.51 2.28 7.38
N ALA A 127 17.05 1.37 8.20
CA ALA A 127 17.79 1.73 9.40
C ALA A 127 19.10 2.46 9.07
N SER A 128 19.84 2.01 8.05
CA SER A 128 21.06 2.67 7.59
C SER A 128 20.81 4.08 7.06
N GLN A 129 19.70 4.29 6.34
CA GLN A 129 19.30 5.62 5.84
C GLN A 129 18.89 6.57 6.97
N ALA A 130 18.28 6.07 8.06
CA ALA A 130 17.94 6.87 9.23
C ALA A 130 19.19 7.31 10.03
N GLY A 131 20.24 6.49 10.08
CA GLY A 131 21.49 6.79 10.78
C GLY A 131 22.43 7.77 10.05
N GLY A 132 22.31 7.89 8.72
CA GLY A 132 23.10 8.83 7.92
C GLY A 132 22.64 10.30 8.00
N ALA A 133 21.40 10.55 8.42
CA ALA A 133 20.83 11.91 8.50
C ALA A 133 21.36 12.75 9.67
N THR A 134 22.14 12.17 10.58
CA THR A 134 22.65 12.85 11.79
C THR A 134 24.13 13.24 11.74
N ALA A 135 24.84 13.00 10.64
CA ALA A 135 26.28 13.29 10.53
C ALA A 135 26.61 14.27 9.37
N GLY A 136 26.55 15.58 9.67
CA GLY A 136 27.39 16.61 9.03
C GLY A 136 26.71 17.56 8.03
N SER A 137 26.56 18.84 8.40
CA SER A 137 27.56 19.88 8.10
C SER A 137 26.98 21.29 8.28
N LYS A 138 27.43 21.99 9.33
CA LYS A 138 27.37 23.46 9.39
C LYS A 138 28.22 24.00 8.24
N ARG A 139 27.60 24.50 7.17
CA ARG A 139 28.26 25.42 6.23
C ARG A 139 27.71 26.83 6.40
N LYS A 140 28.67 27.75 6.54
CA LYS A 140 28.56 29.17 6.84
C LYS A 140 28.23 29.93 5.55
N GLY A 141 27.24 30.83 5.61
CA GLY A 141 27.04 32.08 4.85
C GLY A 141 27.33 32.16 3.35
N GLY A 142 26.32 32.59 2.58
CA GLY A 142 26.50 33.15 1.24
C GLY A 142 25.17 33.61 0.64
N SER A 143 24.94 34.93 0.64
CA SER A 143 23.82 35.60 -0.03
C SER A 143 23.99 35.51 -1.56
N GLY A 144 22.92 35.18 -2.28
CA GLY A 144 22.92 35.17 -3.74
C GLY A 144 21.58 34.68 -4.32
N SER A 145 20.76 35.61 -4.79
CA SER A 145 19.56 35.37 -5.59
C SER A 145 19.91 35.00 -7.03
N ASN A 146 19.37 33.89 -7.56
CA ASN A 146 18.58 33.88 -8.80
C ASN A 146 18.03 32.49 -9.15
N ALA A 147 16.93 32.50 -9.90
CA ALA A 147 16.17 31.36 -10.41
C ALA A 147 16.96 30.43 -11.34
N ASN A 148 16.73 29.11 -11.25
CA ASN A 148 16.32 28.28 -12.39
C ASN A 148 15.86 26.90 -11.92
N GLY A 149 14.84 26.36 -12.59
CA GLY A 149 14.41 24.97 -12.41
C GLY A 149 15.45 24.00 -12.95
N GLY A 150 15.64 22.90 -12.22
CA GLY A 150 16.55 21.82 -12.59
C GLY A 150 16.85 20.93 -11.39
N ASP A 151 16.34 19.70 -11.46
CA ASP A 151 16.88 18.49 -10.83
C ASP A 151 17.15 18.55 -9.32
N ALA A 152 16.08 18.43 -8.55
CA ALA A 152 16.18 18.07 -7.14
C ALA A 152 16.43 16.55 -7.02
N ASP A 153 17.68 16.18 -6.78
CA ASP A 153 18.17 15.02 -6.02
C ASP A 153 17.15 13.89 -5.76
N ASP A 154 17.13 12.91 -6.67
CA ASP A 154 16.31 11.69 -6.67
C ASP A 154 16.70 10.67 -5.56
N ASP A 155 17.69 10.99 -4.72
CA ASP A 155 18.18 10.07 -3.67
C ASP A 155 17.42 10.23 -2.33
N SER A 156 16.46 11.15 -2.26
CA SER A 156 15.56 11.33 -1.10
C SER A 156 14.29 10.46 -1.13
N MET A 157 14.08 9.69 -2.21
CA MET A 157 12.76 9.18 -2.60
C MET A 157 12.32 7.87 -1.93
N TRP A 158 13.20 7.16 -1.21
CA TRP A 158 12.82 5.91 -0.53
C TRP A 158 12.19 6.12 0.85
N ARG A 159 11.13 6.91 0.90
CA ARG A 159 10.39 7.20 2.13
C ARG A 159 9.14 6.31 2.24
N VAL A 160 9.38 5.04 2.55
CA VAL A 160 8.33 4.03 2.77
C VAL A 160 8.42 3.47 4.19
N SER A 161 7.32 2.96 4.73
CA SER A 161 7.28 2.24 6.01
C SER A 161 6.96 0.77 5.77
N LEU A 162 7.66 -0.12 6.46
CA LEU A 162 7.48 -1.57 6.36
C LEU A 162 6.81 -2.11 7.62
N ALA A 163 5.87 -3.04 7.46
CA ALA A 163 5.16 -3.67 8.56
C ALA A 163 4.88 -5.15 8.28
N ARG A 164 4.84 -5.97 9.34
CA ARG A 164 4.45 -7.40 9.30
C ARG A 164 3.09 -7.66 9.96
N THR A 165 2.62 -6.72 10.75
CA THR A 165 1.39 -6.86 11.53
C THR A 165 0.49 -5.65 11.33
N VAL A 166 -0.81 -5.85 11.55
CA VAL A 166 -1.79 -4.77 11.56
C VAL A 166 -1.47 -3.75 12.66
N ASP A 167 -0.94 -4.18 13.80
CA ASP A 167 -0.55 -3.28 14.88
C ASP A 167 0.64 -2.40 14.50
N ALA A 168 1.63 -2.93 13.78
CA ALA A 168 2.71 -2.12 13.25
C ALA A 168 2.20 -1.09 12.22
N LEU A 169 1.21 -1.46 11.39
CA LEU A 169 0.54 -0.50 10.49
C LEU A 169 -0.22 0.60 11.26
N ARG A 170 -0.86 0.26 12.40
CA ARG A 170 -1.53 1.24 13.26
C ARG A 170 -0.53 2.20 13.91
N GLN A 171 0.59 1.67 14.42
CA GLN A 171 1.67 2.48 15.00
C GLN A 171 2.30 3.42 13.97
N ALA A 172 2.40 2.99 12.71
CA ALA A 172 2.86 3.81 11.61
C ALA A 172 1.81 4.83 11.09
N GLY A 173 0.59 4.85 11.65
CA GLY A 173 -0.50 5.71 11.19
C GLY A 173 -1.10 5.32 9.84
N ALA A 174 -0.70 4.17 9.27
CA ALA A 174 -1.13 3.68 7.97
C ALA A 174 -2.55 3.08 8.00
N VAL A 175 -3.01 2.62 9.17
CA VAL A 175 -4.37 2.10 9.41
C VAL A 175 -5.03 2.91 10.52
N PRO A 176 -6.21 3.52 10.29
CA PRO A 176 -6.95 4.22 11.34
C PRO A 176 -7.20 3.31 12.54
N THR A 177 -6.88 3.79 13.74
CA THR A 177 -7.21 3.12 15.00
C THR A 177 -8.67 3.29 15.38
N ALA A 178 -9.30 4.38 14.94
CA ALA A 178 -10.70 4.66 15.19
C ALA A 178 -11.62 3.78 14.35
N ARG A 179 -12.60 3.14 15.01
CA ARG A 179 -13.68 2.40 14.34
C ARG A 179 -14.47 3.38 13.47
N ARG A 180 -14.46 3.17 12.14
CA ARG A 180 -15.26 3.98 11.23
C ARG A 180 -16.74 3.80 11.56
N LEU A 181 -17.39 4.90 11.93
CA LEU A 181 -18.82 4.94 12.18
C LEU A 181 -19.59 4.49 10.94
N ASN A 182 -20.69 3.77 11.13
CA ASN A 182 -21.54 3.34 10.02
C ASN A 182 -22.19 4.57 9.31
N PRO A 183 -22.70 4.42 8.07
CA PRO A 183 -23.25 5.56 7.32
C PRO A 183 -24.34 6.33 8.06
N LYS A 184 -25.23 5.63 8.78
CA LYS A 184 -26.30 6.24 9.58
C LYS A 184 -25.75 7.06 10.75
N GLN A 185 -24.76 6.55 11.47
CA GLN A 185 -24.07 7.23 12.58
C GLN A 185 -23.36 8.49 12.09
N ARG A 186 -22.68 8.43 10.93
CA ARG A 186 -22.04 9.61 10.32
C ARG A 186 -23.08 10.66 9.91
N ALA A 187 -24.19 10.25 9.32
CA ALA A 187 -25.28 11.15 8.95
C ALA A 187 -25.87 11.86 10.17
N ARG A 188 -26.13 11.11 11.26
CA ARG A 188 -26.63 11.67 12.52
C ARG A 188 -25.65 12.66 13.15
N LEU A 189 -24.36 12.34 13.17
CA LEU A 189 -23.32 13.26 13.67
C LEU A 189 -23.21 14.53 12.83
N LYS A 190 -23.34 14.42 11.50
CA LYS A 190 -23.36 15.59 10.61
C LYS A 190 -24.55 16.50 10.95
N GLN A 191 -25.74 15.92 11.14
CA GLN A 191 -26.94 16.66 11.54
C GLN A 191 -26.81 17.30 12.92
N GLN A 192 -26.20 16.61 13.89
CA GLN A 192 -25.95 17.18 15.22
C GLN A 192 -24.98 18.36 15.15
N LYS A 193 -23.86 18.24 14.43
CA LYS A 193 -22.89 19.33 14.27
C LYS A 193 -23.50 20.58 13.60
N LEU A 194 -24.40 20.39 12.63
CA LEU A 194 -25.13 21.48 11.99
C LEU A 194 -26.07 22.21 12.97
N LYS A 195 -26.68 21.49 13.93
CA LYS A 195 -27.57 22.07 14.93
C LYS A 195 -26.84 22.79 16.06
N THR A 196 -25.61 22.40 16.38
CA THR A 196 -24.79 23.03 17.43
C THR A 196 -24.00 24.24 16.93
N ALA A 197 -23.96 24.46 15.61
CA ALA A 197 -23.30 25.60 14.98
C ALA A 197 -24.25 26.78 14.69
N GLN A 198 -25.52 26.68 15.10
CA GLN A 198 -26.53 27.73 15.11
C GLN A 198 -26.74 28.21 16.54
#